data_AF-A0AAU8DF75-F1
#
_entry.id   AF-A0AAU8DF75-F1
#
_cell.length_a   1.000
_cell.length_b   1.000
_cell.length_c   1.000
_cell.angle_alpha   90.00
_cell.angle_beta   90.00
_cell.angle_gamma   90.00
#
_symmetry.space_group_name_H-M   'P 1'
#
loop_
_entity.id
_entity.type
_entity.pdbx_description
1 polymer ?
#
loop_
_entity_poly.entity_id
_entity_poly.type
_entity_poly.pdbx_seq_one_letter_code
_entity_poly.pdbx_strand_id
1 'polypeptide(L)'
;MVGDDGLWLAGAYSFSDELGGFHITGVSGMGTKADPIVVSQELLSATPVTLVIRTTRPIRPFESPDFYANGILYMRVELLNNSGLAWVEFEFELQELLGQASVFGDGLSFDQRTSDKSNISSDSFAEFSRDFEPYDRLLFRNGKVDPQRTGAFGFLITDFTPKRQFYLVQDPRIPTT
;
A
#
# COMPACT_ATOMS: atom_id res chain seq x y z
N MET A 1 -16.64 -6.27 -0.81
CA MET A 1 -17.33 -7.36 -1.54
C MET A 1 -16.29 -8.02 -2.43
N VAL A 2 -16.14 -9.34 -2.37
CA VAL A 2 -15.34 -10.10 -3.36
C VAL A 2 -16.12 -10.07 -4.68
N GLY A 3 -15.54 -9.54 -5.74
CA GLY A 3 -16.08 -9.70 -7.09
C GLY A 3 -15.86 -11.14 -7.55
N ASP A 4 -16.76 -11.66 -8.38
CA ASP A 4 -16.77 -13.07 -8.85
C ASP A 4 -15.47 -13.52 -9.54
N ASP A 5 -14.55 -12.60 -9.84
CA ASP A 5 -13.24 -12.83 -10.47
C ASP A 5 -12.04 -12.87 -9.48
N GLY A 6 -12.29 -12.90 -8.16
CA GLY A 6 -11.22 -12.83 -7.14
C GLY A 6 -10.64 -11.43 -6.93
N LEU A 7 -11.35 -10.40 -7.40
CA LEU A 7 -11.01 -8.99 -7.23
C LEU A 7 -11.76 -8.38 -6.05
N TRP A 8 -11.07 -7.65 -5.19
CA TRP A 8 -11.70 -6.90 -4.10
C TRP A 8 -11.93 -5.45 -4.53
N LEU A 9 -13.18 -4.98 -4.46
CA LEU A 9 -13.55 -3.64 -4.94
C LEU A 9 -13.69 -2.63 -3.78
N ALA A 10 -13.11 -1.44 -3.94
CA ALA A 10 -13.33 -0.28 -3.07
C ALA A 10 -13.04 1.04 -3.80
N GLY A 11 -13.88 2.05 -3.56
CA GLY A 11 -13.82 3.32 -4.27
C GLY A 11 -13.76 3.17 -5.79
N ALA A 12 -12.79 3.85 -6.41
CA ALA A 12 -12.50 3.78 -7.83
C ALA A 12 -11.50 2.68 -8.23
N TYR A 13 -11.21 1.74 -7.32
CA TYR A 13 -10.11 0.78 -7.45
C TYR A 13 -10.53 -0.68 -7.20
N SER A 14 -9.68 -1.61 -7.61
CA SER A 14 -9.69 -3.00 -7.20
C SER A 14 -8.32 -3.44 -6.71
N PHE A 15 -8.33 -4.46 -5.85
CA PHE A 15 -7.19 -5.01 -5.14
C PHE A 15 -7.15 -6.52 -5.34
N SER A 16 -5.96 -7.07 -5.53
CA SER A 16 -5.79 -8.51 -5.73
C SER A 16 -4.47 -9.01 -5.16
N ASP A 17 -4.54 -10.19 -4.55
CA ASP A 17 -3.46 -11.05 -4.09
C ASP A 17 -3.08 -12.11 -5.15
N GLU A 18 -3.41 -11.89 -6.44
CA GLU A 18 -3.17 -12.83 -7.55
C GLU A 18 -1.70 -13.26 -7.73
N LEU A 19 -0.74 -12.49 -7.20
CA LEU A 19 0.68 -12.81 -7.23
C LEU A 19 1.12 -13.75 -6.08
N GLY A 20 0.23 -14.03 -5.13
CA GLY A 20 0.43 -14.97 -4.03
C GLY A 20 1.28 -14.46 -2.86
N GLY A 21 1.49 -15.33 -1.87
CA GLY A 21 2.29 -15.07 -0.66
C GLY A 21 1.51 -14.46 0.52
N PHE A 22 0.32 -13.93 0.27
CA PHE A 22 -0.58 -13.37 1.28
C PHE A 22 -2.04 -13.58 0.86
N HIS A 23 -2.97 -13.31 1.77
CA HIS A 23 -4.40 -13.29 1.49
C HIS A 23 -5.00 -11.92 1.78
N ILE A 24 -5.84 -11.40 0.88
CA ILE A 24 -6.73 -10.29 1.21
C ILE A 24 -7.92 -10.85 1.98
N THR A 25 -8.20 -10.29 3.15
CA THR A 25 -9.31 -10.70 4.03
C THR A 25 -10.43 -9.68 4.10
N GLY A 26 -10.19 -8.45 3.64
CA GLY A 26 -11.20 -7.41 3.55
C GLY A 26 -10.71 -6.17 2.81
N VAL A 27 -11.64 -5.48 2.14
CA VAL A 27 -11.39 -4.16 1.54
C VAL A 27 -12.62 -3.27 1.74
N SER A 28 -12.39 -2.01 2.11
CA SER A 28 -13.44 -1.00 2.31
C SER A 28 -12.93 0.42 2.01
N GLY A 29 -13.82 1.41 2.08
CA GLY A 29 -13.51 2.84 1.91
C GLY A 29 -13.63 3.36 0.47
N MET A 30 -13.55 4.68 0.32
CA MET A 30 -13.64 5.38 -0.97
C MET A 30 -12.29 5.86 -1.53
N GLY A 31 -11.24 5.95 -0.70
CA GLY A 31 -9.91 6.41 -1.10
C GLY A 31 -9.67 7.90 -0.93
N THR A 32 -10.53 8.57 -0.17
CA THR A 32 -10.42 9.99 0.16
C THR A 32 -9.71 10.18 1.50
N LYS A 33 -9.28 11.41 1.83
CA LYS A 33 -8.66 11.68 3.14
C LYS A 33 -9.59 11.36 4.32
N ALA A 34 -10.89 11.59 4.15
CA ALA A 34 -11.90 11.36 5.19
C ALA A 34 -12.37 9.90 5.26
N ASP A 35 -12.19 9.16 4.17
CA ASP A 35 -12.58 7.75 4.04
C ASP A 35 -11.53 7.01 3.19
N PRO A 36 -10.34 6.71 3.77
CA PRO A 36 -9.26 6.06 3.05
C PRO A 36 -9.66 4.64 2.66
N ILE A 37 -9.07 4.10 1.58
CA ILE A 37 -9.22 2.67 1.31
C ILE A 37 -8.49 1.90 2.40
N VAL A 38 -9.18 0.97 3.05
CA VAL A 38 -8.59 0.04 4.03
C VAL A 38 -8.50 -1.33 3.39
N VAL A 39 -7.28 -1.89 3.29
CA VAL A 39 -7.01 -3.25 2.79
C VAL A 39 -6.51 -4.09 3.96
N SER A 40 -7.33 -5.05 4.41
CA SER A 40 -6.96 -6.02 5.43
C SER A 40 -6.38 -7.27 4.77
N GLN A 41 -5.23 -7.72 5.28
CA GLN A 41 -4.41 -8.77 4.68
C GLN A 41 -3.83 -9.70 5.74
N GLU A 42 -3.48 -10.91 5.34
CA GLU A 42 -2.79 -11.91 6.14
C GLU A 42 -1.51 -12.37 5.42
N LEU A 43 -0.35 -12.13 6.03
CA LEU A 43 0.94 -12.56 5.49
C LEU A 43 1.35 -13.89 6.12
N LEU A 44 1.61 -14.88 5.27
CA LEU A 44 1.90 -16.27 5.67
C LEU A 44 3.41 -16.53 5.87
N SER A 45 4.26 -15.62 5.42
CA SER A 45 5.71 -15.68 5.53
C SER A 45 6.29 -14.29 5.75
N ALA A 46 7.55 -14.22 6.17
CA ALA A 46 8.29 -12.96 6.28
C ALA A 46 9.13 -12.70 5.02
N THR A 47 8.52 -12.91 3.86
CA THR A 47 9.11 -12.66 2.55
C THR A 47 8.33 -11.55 1.85
N PRO A 48 8.96 -10.76 0.96
CA PRO A 48 8.24 -9.75 0.19
C PRO A 48 7.04 -10.33 -0.56
N VAL A 49 5.91 -9.62 -0.52
CA VAL A 49 4.70 -9.91 -1.30
C VAL A 49 4.26 -8.68 -2.07
N THR A 50 3.46 -8.86 -3.13
CA THR A 50 3.05 -7.76 -4.00
C THR A 50 1.54 -7.70 -4.16
N LEU A 51 0.94 -6.60 -3.72
CA LEU A 51 -0.46 -6.28 -3.92
C LEU A 51 -0.65 -5.64 -5.30
N VAL A 52 -1.61 -6.14 -6.08
CA VAL A 52 -1.97 -5.57 -7.38
C VAL A 52 -3.13 -4.59 -7.20
N ILE A 53 -2.96 -3.36 -7.68
CA ILE A 53 -3.96 -2.29 -7.58
C ILE A 53 -4.35 -1.86 -8.99
N ARG A 54 -5.66 -1.79 -9.26
CA ARG A 54 -6.19 -1.39 -10.57
C ARG A 54 -7.28 -0.35 -10.45
N THR A 55 -7.38 0.54 -11.43
CA THR A 55 -8.54 1.43 -11.55
C THR A 55 -9.73 0.64 -12.11
N THR A 56 -10.90 0.77 -11.48
CA THR A 56 -12.17 0.17 -11.96
C THR A 56 -13.11 1.20 -12.58
N ARG A 57 -12.77 2.48 -12.44
CA ARG A 57 -13.50 3.63 -12.98
C ARG A 57 -12.62 4.40 -13.96
N PRO A 58 -13.21 5.21 -14.87
CA PRO A 58 -12.44 6.06 -15.76
C PRO A 58 -11.48 6.96 -15.00
N ILE A 59 -10.30 7.15 -15.57
CA ILE A 59 -9.29 8.05 -15.03
C ILE A 59 -9.64 9.49 -15.39
N ARG A 60 -9.86 10.34 -14.39
CA ARG A 60 -10.16 11.77 -14.56
C ARG A 60 -9.36 12.62 -13.56
N PRO A 61 -8.16 13.11 -13.95
CA PRO A 61 -7.22 13.77 -13.02
C PRO A 61 -7.76 15.02 -12.31
N PHE A 62 -8.74 15.71 -12.91
CA PHE A 62 -9.26 16.99 -12.41
C PHE A 62 -10.61 16.86 -11.68
N GLU A 63 -11.11 15.64 -11.50
CA GLU A 63 -12.40 15.38 -10.87
C GLU A 63 -12.22 14.93 -9.42
N SER A 64 -13.32 14.99 -8.64
CA SER A 64 -13.34 14.51 -7.26
C SER A 64 -13.02 13.00 -7.19
N PRO A 65 -12.21 12.55 -6.20
CA PRO A 65 -11.83 11.15 -6.04
C PRO A 65 -12.99 10.23 -5.65
N ASP A 66 -14.17 10.78 -5.34
CA ASP A 66 -15.33 10.04 -4.83
C ASP A 66 -15.83 8.96 -5.81
N PHE A 67 -15.66 9.18 -7.12
CA PHE A 67 -16.14 8.25 -8.15
C PHE A 67 -15.11 7.94 -9.24
N TYR A 68 -14.13 8.81 -9.46
CA TYR A 68 -13.14 8.65 -10.52
C TYR A 68 -11.76 8.35 -9.94
N ALA A 69 -10.97 7.55 -10.67
CA ALA A 69 -9.55 7.46 -10.39
C ALA A 69 -8.89 8.76 -10.85
N ASN A 70 -8.42 9.60 -9.94
CA ASN A 70 -7.82 10.90 -10.27
C ASN A 70 -6.32 10.99 -9.94
N GLY A 71 -5.71 9.86 -9.55
CA GLY A 71 -4.30 9.82 -9.16
C GLY A 71 -4.03 10.23 -7.72
N ILE A 72 -5.05 10.41 -6.88
CA ILE A 72 -4.92 10.64 -5.44
C ILE A 72 -5.62 9.49 -4.72
N LEU A 73 -4.87 8.71 -3.93
CA LEU A 73 -5.38 7.57 -3.21
C LEU A 73 -4.87 7.56 -1.77
N TYR A 74 -5.76 7.87 -0.83
CA TYR A 74 -5.48 7.66 0.59
C TYR A 74 -5.74 6.20 0.93
N MET A 75 -4.73 5.53 1.51
CA MET A 75 -4.81 4.12 1.80
C MET A 75 -4.31 3.80 3.21
N ARG A 76 -4.91 2.78 3.81
CA ARG A 76 -4.47 2.11 5.03
C ARG A 76 -4.37 0.62 4.75
N VAL A 77 -3.28 0.00 5.16
CA VAL A 77 -3.10 -1.45 5.07
C VAL A 77 -3.04 -2.02 6.49
N GLU A 78 -3.81 -3.07 6.75
CA GLU A 78 -3.83 -3.80 8.01
C GLU A 78 -3.33 -5.22 7.77
N LEU A 79 -2.21 -5.56 8.37
CA LEU A 79 -1.45 -6.76 8.05
C LEU A 79 -1.38 -7.66 9.28
N LEU A 80 -2.12 -8.78 9.25
CA LEU A 80 -1.97 -9.85 10.23
C LEU A 80 -0.65 -10.57 9.97
N ASN A 81 0.22 -10.58 10.99
CA ASN A 81 1.45 -11.34 10.97
C ASN A 81 1.18 -12.82 11.26
N ASN A 82 0.96 -13.62 10.22
CA ASN A 82 0.87 -15.07 10.33
C ASN A 82 2.18 -15.77 9.86
N SER A 83 3.31 -15.05 9.84
CA SER A 83 4.58 -15.61 9.36
C SER A 83 5.34 -16.46 10.38
N GLY A 84 4.92 -16.42 11.65
CA GLY A 84 5.61 -17.06 12.76
C GLY A 84 6.87 -16.33 13.25
N LEU A 85 7.25 -15.20 12.63
CA LEU A 85 8.40 -14.39 13.01
C LEU A 85 7.98 -12.95 13.28
N ALA A 86 8.53 -12.34 14.33
CA ALA A 86 8.28 -10.93 14.61
C ALA A 86 8.88 -10.05 13.49
N TRP A 87 8.13 -9.04 13.05
CA TRP A 87 8.62 -8.02 12.13
C TRP A 87 9.19 -6.86 12.94
N VAL A 88 10.40 -6.43 12.65
CA VAL A 88 11.10 -5.32 13.35
C VAL A 88 11.28 -4.09 12.49
N GLU A 89 11.10 -4.24 11.18
CA GLU A 89 10.89 -3.14 10.24
C GLU A 89 9.88 -3.59 9.18
N PHE A 90 9.32 -2.64 8.45
CA PHE A 90 8.41 -2.92 7.35
C PHE A 90 8.64 -1.93 6.21
N GLU A 91 8.94 -2.42 5.02
CA GLU A 91 9.13 -1.60 3.84
C GLU A 91 7.94 -1.74 2.88
N PHE A 92 7.54 -0.60 2.32
CA PHE A 92 6.67 -0.54 1.15
C PHE A 92 7.43 0.03 -0.04
N GLU A 93 7.19 -0.49 -1.23
CA GLU A 93 7.70 0.04 -2.50
C GLU A 93 6.55 0.12 -3.51
N LEU A 94 6.45 1.24 -4.23
CA LEU A 94 5.54 1.36 -5.37
C LEU A 94 6.23 0.92 -6.65
N GLN A 95 5.49 0.23 -7.52
CA GLN A 95 5.97 -0.18 -8.84
C GLN A 95 4.93 0.17 -9.91
N GLU A 96 5.30 0.96 -10.93
CA GLU A 96 4.50 1.08 -12.15
C GLU A 96 4.57 -0.22 -12.96
N LEU A 97 5.77 -0.79 -13.07
CA LEU A 97 6.03 -2.04 -13.79
C LEU A 97 6.42 -3.12 -12.79
N LEU A 98 5.78 -4.29 -12.86
CA LEU A 98 6.02 -5.37 -11.92
C LEU A 98 7.50 -5.75 -11.84
N GLY A 99 8.04 -5.76 -10.62
CA GLY A 99 9.44 -6.07 -10.34
C GLY A 99 10.41 -4.90 -10.56
N GLN A 100 9.91 -3.72 -10.92
CA GLN A 100 10.72 -2.51 -11.10
C GLN A 100 10.22 -1.40 -10.18
N ALA A 101 11.08 -1.00 -9.24
CA ALA A 101 10.82 0.14 -8.36
C ALA A 101 10.47 1.39 -9.18
N SER A 102 9.39 2.07 -8.79
CA SER A 102 9.00 3.35 -9.36
C SER A 102 10.04 4.41 -9.03
N VAL A 103 10.17 5.38 -9.91
CA VAL A 103 11.08 6.51 -9.76
C VAL A 103 10.34 7.81 -9.96
N PHE A 104 10.86 8.91 -9.41
CA PHE A 104 10.29 10.26 -9.54
C PHE A 104 9.73 10.61 -10.94
N GLY A 105 10.39 10.16 -12.02
CA GLY A 105 10.01 10.49 -13.39
C GLY A 105 8.71 9.85 -13.89
N ASP A 106 8.21 8.79 -13.24
CA ASP A 106 6.97 8.11 -13.64
C ASP A 106 5.71 8.73 -13.01
N GLY A 107 5.88 9.50 -11.93
CA GLY A 107 4.82 10.23 -11.25
C GLY A 107 4.03 9.43 -10.22
N LEU A 108 4.33 8.14 -10.00
CA LEU A 108 3.75 7.29 -8.97
C LEU A 108 4.60 7.33 -7.70
N SER A 109 4.03 7.72 -6.57
CA SER A 109 4.81 8.00 -5.36
C SER A 109 4.03 7.98 -4.05
N PHE A 110 4.76 7.85 -2.95
CA PHE A 110 4.24 8.09 -1.60
C PHE A 110 4.32 9.58 -1.26
N ASP A 111 3.33 10.36 -1.72
CA ASP A 111 3.13 11.74 -1.29
C ASP A 111 4.33 12.66 -1.57
N GLN A 112 4.85 12.66 -2.81
CA GLN A 112 6.11 13.36 -3.20
C GLN A 112 6.03 14.88 -3.19
N ARG A 113 4.84 15.50 -3.31
CA ARG A 113 4.72 16.97 -3.49
C ARG A 113 4.56 17.77 -2.21
N THR A 114 4.39 17.12 -1.07
CA THR A 114 4.23 17.81 0.21
C THR A 114 5.24 17.31 1.23
N SER A 115 5.78 18.26 2.00
CA SER A 115 6.56 17.96 3.20
C SER A 115 5.68 17.57 4.39
N ASP A 116 4.35 17.60 4.22
CA ASP A 116 3.39 17.21 5.24
C ASP A 116 3.47 15.70 5.49
N LYS A 117 3.96 15.36 6.67
CA LYS A 117 4.09 13.98 7.14
C LYS A 117 2.77 13.42 7.68
N SER A 118 1.71 14.22 7.76
CA SER A 118 0.44 13.83 8.39
C SER A 118 -0.27 12.67 7.70
N ASN A 119 0.04 12.41 6.43
CA ASN A 119 -0.58 11.33 5.68
C ASN A 119 0.10 9.98 5.92
N ILE A 120 1.31 9.95 6.51
CA ILE A 120 2.05 8.72 6.80
C ILE A 120 1.93 8.38 8.29
N SER A 121 1.51 7.15 8.59
CA SER A 121 1.30 6.70 9.96
C SER A 121 1.50 5.20 10.11
N SER A 122 1.84 4.78 11.32
CA SER A 122 1.78 3.38 11.76
C SER A 122 1.34 3.32 13.22
N ASP A 123 0.66 2.23 13.61
CA ASP A 123 0.35 1.95 15.02
C ASP A 123 1.44 1.10 15.71
N SER A 124 2.34 0.49 14.93
CA SER A 124 3.29 -0.53 15.38
C SER A 124 4.73 -0.05 15.32
N PHE A 125 5.01 1.00 14.56
CA PHE A 125 6.34 1.56 14.33
C PHE A 125 6.33 3.07 14.60
N ALA A 126 7.27 3.53 15.44
CA ALA A 126 7.33 4.92 15.88
C ALA A 126 7.99 5.85 14.85
N GLU A 127 8.74 5.30 13.89
CA GLU A 127 9.50 6.06 12.91
C GLU A 127 9.25 5.57 11.48
N PHE A 128 9.40 6.49 10.52
CA PHE A 128 9.48 6.15 9.10
C PHE A 128 10.55 6.98 8.37
N SER A 129 11.08 6.46 7.26
CA SER A 129 11.97 7.17 6.33
C SER A 129 11.49 7.04 4.89
N ARG A 130 11.73 8.11 4.11
CA ARG A 130 11.46 8.23 2.67
C ARG A 130 12.73 8.55 1.87
N ASP A 131 13.90 8.36 2.46
CA ASP A 131 15.18 8.86 1.91
C ASP A 131 15.74 7.98 0.77
N PHE A 132 14.88 7.22 0.10
CA PHE A 132 15.26 6.20 -0.88
C PHE A 132 15.33 6.72 -2.32
N GLU A 133 15.45 8.04 -2.51
CA GLU A 133 15.60 8.64 -3.84
C GLU A 133 16.72 7.91 -4.62
N PRO A 134 16.46 7.50 -5.88
CA PRO A 134 15.34 7.91 -6.72
C PRO A 134 14.05 7.09 -6.56
N TYR A 135 14.03 6.07 -5.68
CA TYR A 135 12.95 5.09 -5.58
C TYR A 135 11.82 5.51 -4.64
N ASP A 136 10.60 5.17 -5.04
CA ASP A 136 9.40 5.38 -4.21
C ASP A 136 9.22 4.27 -3.18
N ARG A 137 9.96 4.42 -2.08
CA ARG A 137 9.93 3.51 -0.92
C ARG A 137 9.61 4.23 0.37
N LEU A 138 8.99 3.47 1.29
CA LEU A 138 8.66 3.90 2.63
C LEU A 138 9.08 2.81 3.62
N LEU A 139 10.03 3.13 4.50
CA LEU A 139 10.50 2.21 5.54
C LEU A 139 9.95 2.63 6.91
N PHE A 140 9.28 1.73 7.60
CA PHE A 140 8.84 1.87 8.99
C PHE A 140 9.76 1.10 9.93
N ARG A 141 10.14 1.71 11.06
CA ARG A 141 11.10 1.16 12.03
C ARG A 141 10.83 1.65 13.45
N ASN A 142 11.68 1.24 14.39
CA ASN A 142 11.55 1.56 15.82
C ASN A 142 10.20 1.08 16.38
N GLY A 143 9.98 -0.23 16.28
CA GLY A 143 8.73 -0.87 16.64
C GLY A 143 8.78 -2.35 16.32
N LYS A 144 7.63 -3.02 16.44
CA LYS A 144 7.50 -4.42 16.05
C LYS A 144 6.06 -4.85 15.85
N VAL A 145 5.88 -5.89 15.04
CA VAL A 145 4.63 -6.66 14.95
C VAL A 145 4.96 -8.11 15.31
N ASP A 146 4.57 -8.54 16.51
CA ASP A 146 4.75 -9.91 16.95
C ASP A 146 3.86 -10.89 16.14
N PRO A 147 4.19 -12.19 16.07
CA PRO A 147 3.32 -13.18 15.44
C PRO A 147 1.90 -13.14 16.01
N GLN A 148 0.90 -13.37 15.15
CA GLN A 148 -0.53 -13.30 15.43
C GLN A 148 -1.02 -11.90 15.86
N ARG A 149 -0.21 -10.86 15.66
CA ARG A 149 -0.62 -9.46 15.83
C ARG A 149 -0.80 -8.79 14.47
N THR A 150 -1.64 -7.78 14.45
CA THR A 150 -1.89 -6.95 13.28
C THR A 150 -1.12 -5.65 13.43
N GLY A 151 -0.39 -5.25 12.38
CA GLY A 151 0.14 -3.89 12.24
C GLY A 151 -0.67 -3.11 11.22
N ALA A 152 -0.88 -1.82 11.46
CA ALA A 152 -1.55 -0.91 10.55
C ALA A 152 -0.60 0.19 10.04
N PHE A 153 -0.73 0.52 8.76
CA PHE A 153 0.07 1.54 8.08
C PHE A 153 -0.83 2.39 7.22
N GLY A 154 -0.76 3.71 7.36
CA GLY A 154 -1.48 4.67 6.53
C GLY A 154 -0.52 5.49 5.69
N PHE A 155 -0.87 5.76 4.45
CA PHE A 155 -0.10 6.60 3.54
C PHE A 155 -0.97 7.15 2.39
N LEU A 156 -0.50 8.21 1.75
CA LEU A 156 -1.07 8.76 0.52
C LEU A 156 -0.24 8.29 -0.68
N ILE A 157 -0.91 7.68 -1.65
CA ILE A 157 -0.34 7.40 -2.97
C ILE A 157 -0.78 8.51 -3.93
N THR A 158 0.17 9.08 -4.65
CA THR A 158 -0.07 10.01 -5.75
C THR A 158 0.45 9.44 -7.05
N ASP A 159 -0.36 9.49 -8.10
CA ASP A 159 -0.01 9.10 -9.46
C ASP A 159 -0.39 10.25 -10.42
N PHE A 160 0.60 11.05 -10.81
CA PHE A 160 0.40 12.18 -11.72
C PHE A 160 0.39 11.79 -13.20
N THR A 161 0.65 10.52 -13.53
CA THR A 161 0.45 9.97 -14.88
C THR A 161 -0.49 8.75 -14.83
N PRO A 162 -1.70 8.92 -14.26
CA PRO A 162 -2.48 7.83 -13.68
C PRO A 162 -2.55 6.57 -14.55
N LYS A 163 -2.02 5.49 -14.00
CA LYS A 163 -1.98 4.17 -14.63
C LYS A 163 -3.24 3.38 -14.29
N ARG A 164 -3.61 2.47 -15.20
CA ARG A 164 -4.74 1.55 -14.94
C ARG A 164 -4.40 0.48 -13.92
N GLN A 165 -3.11 0.19 -13.75
CA GLN A 165 -2.59 -0.84 -12.87
C GLN A 165 -1.21 -0.40 -12.37
N PHE A 166 -0.96 -0.64 -11.10
CA PHE A 166 0.34 -0.49 -10.45
C PHE A 166 0.40 -1.46 -9.26
N TYR A 167 1.54 -1.51 -8.58
CA TYR A 167 1.79 -2.49 -7.55
C TYR A 167 2.32 -1.85 -6.27
N LEU A 168 2.03 -2.51 -5.16
CA LEU A 168 2.57 -2.20 -3.85
C LEU A 168 3.30 -3.44 -3.31
N VAL A 169 4.62 -3.38 -3.28
CA VAL A 169 5.44 -4.38 -2.59
C VAL A 169 5.37 -4.13 -1.09
N GLN A 170 5.30 -5.20 -0.33
CA GLN A 170 5.19 -5.21 1.12
C GLN A 170 6.26 -6.18 1.65
N ASP A 171 7.24 -5.65 2.36
CA ASP A 171 8.42 -6.38 2.79
C ASP A 171 8.60 -6.32 4.31
N PRO A 172 8.12 -7.35 5.05
CA PRO A 172 8.38 -7.48 6.47
C PRO A 172 9.83 -7.91 6.72
N ARG A 173 10.55 -7.17 7.56
CA ARG A 173 11.92 -7.53 7.96
C ARG A 173 11.96 -8.16 9.34
N ILE A 174 12.70 -9.26 9.44
CA ILE A 174 12.93 -10.00 10.69
C ILE A 174 14.25 -9.59 11.34
N PRO A 175 14.44 -9.81 12.65
CA PRO A 175 15.73 -9.57 13.30
C PRO A 175 16.85 -10.34 12.59
N THR A 176 17.93 -9.66 12.22
CA THR A 176 19.16 -10.32 11.79
C THR A 176 19.80 -10.99 13.02
N THR A 177 20.01 -12.30 12.96
CA THR A 177 20.79 -13.07 13.93
C THR A 177 22.26 -12.66 13.94
#